data_AF-A0A090KGN2-F1
#
_entry.id   AF-A0A090KGN2-F1
#
_cell.length_a   1.000
_cell.length_b   1.000
_cell.length_c   1.000
_cell.angle_alpha   90.00
_cell.angle_beta   90.00
_cell.angle_gamma   90.00
#
_symmetry.space_group_name_H-M   'P 1'
#
loop_
_entity.id
_entity.type
_entity.pdbx_description
1 polymer ?
#
loop_
_entity_poly.entity_id
_entity_poly.type
_entity_poly.pdbx_seq_one_letter_code
_entity_poly.pdbx_strand_id
1 'polypeptide(L)'
;MPERWTPLGCDCQARHFSLCFEYDQPVAGEIVFAHGRQGNYRREVHRCGLCGHFIELHDFDDSDLYAHDYVDATYGDSEGMRRAFERVMALDESRSDNAGRVRNVLDVFDRHAGGRMAPGRAPSVLDVGSGLCVFLHRMKAAGWDCTALDVDPRQAEHAERVAGVRALCADFLTTDQLGRYDLITFNKVLEHVNDPVSMLAHAAGRLRAGGLVYVEVPDGEAAMAEGREREEFLLGHRHVFSAASLCLLVERAQFRLTELQRLREPSSKFTLRAFLVPAAPAA
;
A
#
# COMPACT_ATOMS: atom_id res chain seq x y z
N MET A 1 -20.56 -13.66 -6.62
CA MET A 1 -20.00 -12.29 -6.65
C MET A 1 -21.09 -11.36 -7.13
N PRO A 2 -21.29 -10.19 -6.49
CA PRO A 2 -22.24 -9.19 -6.98
C PRO A 2 -21.87 -8.80 -8.43
N GLU A 3 -22.87 -8.69 -9.29
CA GLU A 3 -22.76 -8.73 -10.77
C GLU A 3 -21.97 -7.59 -11.45
N ARG A 4 -21.15 -6.80 -10.73
CA ARG A 4 -20.37 -5.68 -11.32
C ARG A 4 -18.95 -5.48 -10.79
N TRP A 5 -18.46 -6.27 -9.83
CA TRP A 5 -17.09 -6.09 -9.37
C TRP A 5 -16.09 -6.84 -10.27
N THR A 6 -15.19 -6.08 -10.89
CA THR A 6 -14.13 -6.63 -11.75
C THR A 6 -12.77 -6.24 -11.16
N PRO A 7 -12.14 -7.12 -10.35
CA PRO A 7 -10.83 -6.85 -9.78
C PRO A 7 -9.81 -6.49 -10.88
N LEU A 8 -9.07 -5.39 -10.66
CA LEU A 8 -8.10 -4.83 -11.62
C LEU A 8 -8.68 -4.50 -13.02
N GLY A 9 -10.00 -4.43 -13.17
CA GLY A 9 -10.67 -4.20 -14.46
C GLY A 9 -10.46 -5.33 -15.49
N CYS A 10 -10.08 -6.55 -15.07
CA CYS A 10 -9.80 -7.68 -15.97
C CYS A 10 -10.94 -7.98 -16.97
N ASP A 11 -10.58 -8.18 -18.25
CA ASP A 11 -11.54 -8.58 -19.30
C ASP A 11 -12.19 -9.94 -19.04
N CYS A 12 -11.56 -10.74 -18.20
CA CYS A 12 -12.09 -12.00 -17.69
C CYS A 12 -13.33 -11.84 -16.79
N GLN A 13 -13.67 -10.61 -16.36
CA GLN A 13 -14.87 -10.30 -15.57
C GLN A 13 -15.04 -11.24 -14.36
N ALA A 14 -13.94 -11.47 -13.64
CA ALA A 14 -13.86 -12.36 -12.49
C ALA A 14 -14.28 -13.83 -12.72
N ARG A 15 -14.47 -14.30 -13.96
CA ARG A 15 -14.95 -15.68 -14.27
C ARG A 15 -14.01 -16.80 -13.82
N HIS A 16 -12.74 -16.49 -13.58
CA HIS A 16 -11.73 -17.47 -13.17
C HIS A 16 -11.44 -17.44 -11.67
N PHE A 17 -12.18 -16.65 -10.88
CA PHE A 17 -12.06 -16.69 -9.43
C PHE A 17 -12.78 -17.91 -8.87
N SER A 18 -12.15 -18.52 -7.88
CA SER A 18 -12.68 -19.64 -7.13
C SER A 18 -12.39 -19.45 -5.65
N LEU A 19 -13.30 -19.92 -4.79
CA LEU A 19 -13.13 -19.89 -3.34
C LEU A 19 -11.83 -20.60 -2.95
N CYS A 20 -10.99 -19.92 -2.17
CA CYS A 20 -9.72 -20.43 -1.69
C CYS A 20 -9.76 -20.63 -0.17
N PHE A 21 -10.24 -19.65 0.59
CA PHE A 21 -10.42 -19.73 2.04
C PHE A 21 -11.80 -19.19 2.44
N GLU A 22 -12.39 -19.77 3.48
CA GLU A 22 -13.64 -19.32 4.09
C GLU A 22 -13.44 -19.17 5.60
N TYR A 23 -13.89 -18.06 6.16
CA TYR A 23 -13.77 -17.75 7.58
C TYR A 23 -15.16 -17.48 8.15
N ASP A 24 -15.53 -18.27 9.16
CA ASP A 24 -16.76 -18.18 9.95
C ASP A 24 -16.53 -17.51 11.32
N GLN A 25 -15.27 -17.27 11.65
CA GLN A 25 -14.83 -16.51 12.81
C GLN A 25 -13.52 -15.76 12.50
N PRO A 26 -13.22 -14.66 13.22
CA PRO A 26 -11.97 -13.94 13.10
C PRO A 26 -10.77 -14.83 13.42
N VAL A 27 -9.68 -14.66 12.69
CA VAL A 27 -8.39 -15.32 12.98
C VAL A 27 -7.52 -14.46 13.89
N ALA A 28 -6.47 -15.07 14.47
CA ALA A 28 -5.56 -14.35 15.34
C ALA A 28 -4.92 -13.14 14.64
N GLY A 29 -4.93 -11.98 15.29
CA GLY A 29 -4.39 -10.73 14.75
C GLY A 29 -5.36 -9.94 13.88
N GLU A 30 -6.54 -10.49 13.58
CA GLU A 30 -7.56 -9.76 12.83
C GLU A 30 -8.28 -8.73 13.70
N ILE A 31 -8.35 -7.50 13.21
CA ILE A 31 -9.08 -6.42 13.87
C ILE A 31 -10.54 -6.49 13.41
N VAL A 32 -11.46 -6.77 14.34
CA VAL A 32 -12.89 -6.83 14.07
C VAL A 32 -13.56 -5.56 14.58
N PHE A 33 -14.10 -4.80 13.65
CA PHE A 33 -14.72 -3.49 13.88
C PHE A 33 -16.08 -3.63 14.60
N ALA A 34 -16.51 -2.57 15.27
CA ALA A 34 -17.67 -2.60 16.18
C ALA A 34 -18.97 -3.08 15.51
N HIS A 35 -19.20 -2.70 14.25
CA HIS A 35 -20.35 -3.13 13.45
C HIS A 35 -20.20 -4.55 12.88
N GLY A 36 -18.96 -5.03 12.68
CA GLY A 36 -18.67 -6.42 12.31
C GLY A 36 -18.97 -7.45 13.41
N ARG A 37 -19.20 -7.00 14.66
CA ARG A 37 -19.67 -7.84 15.77
C ARG A 37 -21.19 -8.06 15.77
N GLN A 38 -21.95 -7.26 15.03
CA GLN A 38 -23.41 -7.35 14.97
C GLN A 38 -23.85 -8.19 13.77
N GLY A 39 -23.50 -9.47 13.77
CA GLY A 39 -23.89 -10.41 12.72
C GLY A 39 -23.15 -11.74 12.77
N ASN A 40 -23.51 -12.67 11.88
CA ASN A 40 -22.69 -13.85 11.62
C ASN A 40 -21.45 -13.40 10.85
N TYR A 41 -20.29 -13.48 11.49
CA TYR A 41 -19.03 -13.18 10.84
C TYR A 41 -18.83 -14.19 9.69
N ARG A 42 -18.76 -13.69 8.46
CA ARG A 42 -18.43 -14.50 7.29
C ARG A 42 -17.62 -13.67 6.30
N ARG A 43 -16.46 -14.21 5.91
CA ARG A 43 -15.66 -13.69 4.82
C ARG A 43 -15.04 -14.82 4.01
N GLU A 44 -14.77 -14.52 2.76
CA GLU A 44 -14.25 -15.45 1.78
C GLU A 44 -13.06 -14.81 1.08
N VAL A 45 -11.99 -15.60 0.87
CA VAL A 45 -10.90 -15.22 0.00
C VAL A 45 -11.00 -16.05 -1.26
N HIS A 46 -11.11 -15.39 -2.41
CA HIS A 46 -11.16 -16.04 -3.72
C HIS A 46 -9.87 -15.81 -4.47
N ARG A 47 -9.41 -16.81 -5.21
CA ARG A 47 -8.19 -16.74 -6.03
C ARG A 47 -8.53 -16.89 -7.51
N CYS A 48 -7.96 -16.02 -8.35
CA CYS A 48 -8.03 -16.12 -9.80
C CYS A 48 -7.10 -17.22 -10.32
N GLY A 49 -7.64 -18.18 -11.09
CA GLY A 49 -6.87 -19.25 -11.71
C GLY A 49 -5.93 -18.81 -12.85
N LEU A 50 -6.09 -17.60 -13.40
CA LEU A 50 -5.24 -17.09 -14.49
C LEU A 50 -4.02 -16.32 -13.97
N CYS A 51 -4.26 -15.29 -13.17
CA CYS A 51 -3.19 -14.41 -12.69
C CYS A 51 -2.77 -14.70 -11.25
N GLY A 52 -3.50 -15.52 -10.50
CA GLY A 52 -3.20 -15.79 -9.09
C GLY A 52 -3.55 -14.63 -8.15
N HIS A 53 -4.24 -13.58 -8.62
CA HIS A 53 -4.74 -12.51 -7.76
C HIS A 53 -5.76 -13.06 -6.76
N PHE A 54 -5.73 -12.55 -5.53
CA PHE A 54 -6.72 -12.88 -4.52
C PHE A 54 -7.55 -11.65 -4.21
N ILE A 55 -8.82 -11.92 -3.87
CA ILE A 55 -9.76 -10.93 -3.41
C ILE A 55 -10.44 -11.40 -2.15
N GLU A 56 -10.70 -10.46 -1.26
CA GLU A 56 -11.54 -10.69 -0.09
C GLU A 56 -12.98 -10.25 -0.40
N LEU A 57 -13.94 -11.06 0.03
CA LEU A 57 -15.37 -10.79 -0.01
C LEU A 57 -15.96 -10.99 1.38
N HIS A 58 -16.82 -10.09 1.83
CA HIS A 58 -17.55 -10.20 3.08
C HIS A 58 -18.89 -9.45 3.00
N ASP A 59 -19.80 -9.79 3.90
CA ASP A 59 -21.17 -9.24 3.91
C ASP A 59 -21.40 -8.11 4.93
N PHE A 60 -20.39 -7.75 5.73
CA PHE A 60 -20.50 -6.64 6.68
C PHE A 60 -20.11 -5.30 6.04
N ASP A 61 -20.69 -4.23 6.59
CA ASP A 61 -20.39 -2.84 6.21
C ASP A 61 -18.94 -2.53 6.54
N ASP A 62 -18.17 -2.18 5.50
CA ASP A 62 -16.74 -1.89 5.57
C ASP A 62 -16.43 -0.41 5.41
N SER A 63 -17.45 0.46 5.40
CA SER A 63 -17.24 1.91 5.36
C SER A 63 -16.40 2.41 6.54
N ASP A 64 -16.48 1.71 7.68
CA ASP A 64 -15.68 1.95 8.89
C ASP A 64 -14.18 1.61 8.73
N LEU A 65 -13.81 0.73 7.79
CA LEU A 65 -12.42 0.33 7.56
C LEU A 65 -11.54 1.48 7.03
N TYR A 66 -12.14 2.53 6.45
CA TYR A 66 -11.43 3.46 5.57
C TYR A 66 -11.47 4.95 5.96
N ALA A 67 -12.13 5.35 7.04
CA ALA A 67 -12.25 6.78 7.38
C ALA A 67 -11.93 7.16 8.83
N HIS A 68 -12.60 6.55 9.81
CA HIS A 68 -12.47 6.97 11.21
C HIS A 68 -12.25 5.81 12.20
N ASP A 69 -12.82 4.64 11.96
CA ASP A 69 -12.71 3.55 12.94
C ASP A 69 -11.40 2.76 12.81
N TYR A 70 -10.65 2.89 11.70
CA TYR A 70 -9.35 2.23 11.55
C TYR A 70 -8.33 2.63 12.61
N VAL A 71 -8.13 3.94 12.81
CA VAL A 71 -7.17 4.43 13.81
C VAL A 71 -7.64 4.08 15.22
N ASP A 72 -8.94 4.17 15.51
CA ASP A 72 -9.46 3.84 16.84
C ASP A 72 -9.35 2.33 17.12
N ALA A 73 -9.65 1.48 16.14
CA ALA A 73 -9.53 0.03 16.29
C ALA A 73 -8.07 -0.45 16.35
N THR A 74 -7.16 0.21 15.64
CA THR A 74 -5.74 -0.19 15.54
C THR A 74 -4.88 0.42 16.64
N TYR A 75 -5.09 1.70 16.95
CA TYR A 75 -4.24 2.49 17.84
C TYR A 75 -4.96 2.98 19.09
N GLY A 76 -6.29 3.02 19.09
CA GLY A 76 -7.12 3.54 20.19
C GLY A 76 -7.24 5.05 20.19
N ASP A 77 -6.11 5.77 20.19
CA ASP A 77 -6.06 7.23 20.22
C ASP A 77 -4.75 7.77 19.61
N SER A 78 -4.62 9.10 19.50
CA SER A 78 -3.42 9.77 18.99
C SER A 78 -2.16 9.43 19.80
N GLU A 79 -2.28 9.18 21.10
CA GLU A 79 -1.16 8.76 21.93
C GLU A 79 -0.77 7.29 21.63
N GLY A 80 -1.73 6.44 21.31
CA GLY A 80 -1.52 5.09 20.83
C GLY A 80 -0.79 5.06 19.49
N MET A 81 -1.12 5.97 18.57
CA MET A 81 -0.38 6.17 17.33
C MET A 81 1.07 6.57 17.62
N ARG A 82 1.27 7.54 18.54
CA ARG A 82 2.60 7.95 19.00
C ARG A 82 3.40 6.77 19.56
N ARG A 83 2.81 6.01 20.51
CA ARG A 83 3.46 4.82 21.09
C ARG A 83 3.78 3.79 20.01
N ALA A 84 2.91 3.59 19.02
CA ALA A 84 3.16 2.67 17.91
C ALA A 84 4.33 3.14 17.04
N PHE A 85 4.36 4.41 16.67
CA PHE A 85 5.48 5.03 15.96
C PHE A 85 6.80 4.85 16.71
N GLU A 86 6.84 5.21 18.00
CA GLU A 86 8.02 5.10 18.85
C GLU A 86 8.51 3.64 18.95
N ARG A 87 7.59 2.67 19.12
CA ARG A 87 7.93 1.23 19.11
C ARG A 87 8.59 0.80 17.81
N VAL A 88 8.04 1.19 16.65
CA VAL A 88 8.59 0.83 15.34
C VAL A 88 9.93 1.53 15.08
N MET A 89 10.07 2.78 15.52
CA MET A 89 11.32 3.54 15.41
C MET A 89 12.43 2.98 16.30
N ALA A 90 12.08 2.38 17.44
CA ALA A 90 13.02 1.76 18.37
C ALA A 90 13.51 0.36 17.95
N LEU A 91 12.94 -0.23 16.88
CA LEU A 91 13.42 -1.50 16.36
C LEU A 91 14.84 -1.37 15.78
N ASP A 92 15.68 -2.37 16.05
CA ASP A 92 16.94 -2.55 15.34
C ASP A 92 16.70 -2.62 13.83
N GLU A 93 17.64 -2.13 13.03
CA GLU A 93 17.50 -2.10 11.57
C GLU A 93 17.22 -3.48 10.97
N SER A 94 17.82 -4.55 11.52
CA SER A 94 17.61 -5.92 11.05
C SER A 94 16.19 -6.45 11.35
N ARG A 95 15.45 -5.80 12.24
CA ARG A 95 14.08 -6.13 12.64
C ARG A 95 13.05 -5.15 12.07
N SER A 96 13.48 -4.16 11.30
CA SER A 96 12.62 -3.08 10.82
C SER A 96 12.38 -3.19 9.31
N ASP A 97 11.15 -3.53 8.93
CA ASP A 97 10.68 -3.50 7.54
C ASP A 97 10.98 -2.14 6.89
N ASN A 98 10.73 -1.05 7.61
CA ASN A 98 10.97 0.31 7.14
C ASN A 98 12.45 0.60 6.87
N ALA A 99 13.37 0.06 7.68
CA ALA A 99 14.81 0.22 7.41
C ALA A 99 15.22 -0.53 6.13
N GLY A 100 14.71 -1.74 5.92
CA GLY A 100 14.89 -2.50 4.67
C GLY A 100 14.29 -1.80 3.45
N ARG A 101 13.08 -1.25 3.61
CA ARG A 101 12.35 -0.50 2.59
C ARG A 101 13.08 0.76 2.15
N VAL A 102 13.46 1.63 3.10
CA VAL A 102 14.16 2.88 2.81
C VAL A 102 15.48 2.61 2.10
N ARG A 103 16.28 1.66 2.59
CA ARG A 103 17.54 1.28 1.94
C ARG A 103 17.34 0.84 0.49
N ASN A 104 16.32 0.02 0.24
CA ASN A 104 16.00 -0.47 -1.10
C ASN A 104 15.52 0.65 -2.03
N VAL A 105 14.64 1.52 -1.54
CA VAL A 105 14.15 2.69 -2.29
C VAL A 105 15.29 3.64 -2.65
N LEU A 106 16.18 3.94 -1.69
CA LEU A 106 17.34 4.80 -1.93
C LEU A 106 18.28 4.20 -2.98
N ASP A 107 18.64 2.91 -2.86
CA ASP A 107 19.50 2.23 -3.82
C ASP A 107 18.92 2.25 -5.24
N VAL A 108 17.65 1.86 -5.40
CA VAL A 108 17.01 1.81 -6.71
C VAL A 108 16.85 3.21 -7.29
N PHE A 109 16.49 4.20 -6.45
CA PHE A 109 16.37 5.58 -6.91
C PHE A 109 17.72 6.14 -7.37
N ASP A 110 18.80 5.91 -6.62
CA ASP A 110 20.13 6.39 -6.99
C ASP A 110 20.62 5.75 -8.31
N ARG A 111 20.39 4.44 -8.49
CA ARG A 111 20.67 3.72 -9.74
C ARG A 111 19.86 4.27 -10.92
N HIS A 112 18.57 4.56 -10.71
CA HIS A 112 17.68 5.11 -11.73
C HIS A 112 18.01 6.56 -12.09
N ALA A 113 18.26 7.39 -11.09
CA ALA A 113 18.61 8.80 -11.27
C ALA A 113 19.97 8.95 -11.97
N GLY A 114 20.90 8.02 -11.78
CA GLY A 114 22.18 7.97 -12.50
C GLY A 114 23.00 9.26 -12.36
N GLY A 115 22.93 9.93 -11.20
CA GLY A 115 23.58 11.22 -10.94
C GLY A 115 22.95 12.43 -11.67
N ARG A 116 21.79 12.26 -12.31
CA ARG A 116 21.10 13.32 -13.09
C ARG A 116 20.21 14.22 -12.25
N MET A 117 20.27 14.12 -10.92
CA MET A 117 19.54 15.04 -10.05
C MET A 117 20.11 16.44 -10.17
N ALA A 118 19.21 17.42 -10.30
CA ALA A 118 19.59 18.81 -10.43
C ALA A 118 20.43 19.23 -9.20
N PRO A 119 21.64 19.79 -9.39
CA PRO A 119 22.47 20.23 -8.29
C PRO A 119 21.72 21.19 -7.36
N GLY A 120 21.86 21.00 -6.04
CA GLY A 120 21.30 21.91 -5.05
C GLY A 120 19.82 21.70 -4.70
N ARG A 121 19.17 20.64 -5.19
CA ARG A 121 17.80 20.27 -4.79
C ARG A 121 17.74 18.88 -4.16
N ALA A 122 17.13 18.78 -2.99
CA ALA A 122 16.77 17.48 -2.40
C ALA A 122 15.76 16.75 -3.30
N PRO A 123 15.92 15.44 -3.56
CA PRO A 123 14.89 14.66 -4.22
C PRO A 123 13.63 14.65 -3.34
N SER A 124 12.45 14.80 -3.96
CA SER A 124 11.20 14.87 -3.21
C SER A 124 10.37 13.60 -3.37
N VAL A 125 9.74 13.18 -2.28
CA VAL A 125 8.87 12.01 -2.23
C VAL A 125 7.47 12.38 -1.73
N LEU A 126 6.45 11.81 -2.38
CA LEU A 126 5.08 11.76 -1.89
C LEU A 126 4.76 10.33 -1.47
N ASP A 127 4.31 10.11 -0.23
CA ASP A 127 3.78 8.81 0.21
C ASP A 127 2.25 8.89 0.33
N VAL A 128 1.56 8.09 -0.48
CA VAL A 128 0.09 8.04 -0.56
C VAL A 128 -0.40 6.99 0.43
N GLY A 129 -1.22 7.39 1.41
CA GLY A 129 -1.61 6.51 2.53
C GLY A 129 -0.48 6.37 3.54
N SER A 130 0.08 7.49 3.98
CA SER A 130 1.33 7.51 4.75
C SER A 130 1.28 6.85 6.13
N GLY A 131 0.08 6.62 6.69
CA GLY A 131 -0.11 5.97 7.98
C GLY A 131 0.70 6.65 9.09
N LEU A 132 1.38 5.85 9.93
CA LEU A 132 2.26 6.37 10.99
C LEU A 132 3.48 7.16 10.48
N CYS A 133 3.67 7.29 9.16
CA CYS A 133 4.73 8.12 8.57
C CYS A 133 6.18 7.67 8.93
N VAL A 134 6.35 6.44 9.41
CA VAL A 134 7.66 5.85 9.77
C VAL A 134 8.61 5.82 8.56
N PHE A 135 8.09 5.48 7.38
CA PHE A 135 8.86 5.45 6.13
C PHE A 135 9.40 6.85 5.79
N LEU A 136 8.53 7.86 5.74
CA LEU A 136 8.92 9.22 5.40
C LEU A 136 9.80 9.88 6.46
N HIS A 137 9.61 9.56 7.74
CA HIS A 137 10.53 10.01 8.79
C HIS A 137 11.99 9.59 8.48
N ARG A 138 12.18 8.33 8.07
CA ARG A 138 13.49 7.79 7.70
C ARG A 138 13.99 8.35 6.35
N MET A 139 13.11 8.53 5.36
CA MET A 139 13.47 9.21 4.10
C MET A 139 13.94 10.65 4.33
N LYS A 140 13.27 11.39 5.22
CA LYS A 140 13.65 12.75 5.61
C LYS A 140 15.03 12.76 6.27
N ALA A 141 15.32 11.80 7.14
CA ALA A 141 16.66 11.64 7.73
C ALA A 141 17.74 11.35 6.68
N ALA A 142 17.38 10.75 5.54
CA ALA A 142 18.25 10.56 4.38
C ALA A 142 18.32 11.79 3.45
N GLY A 143 17.79 12.94 3.86
CA GLY A 143 17.91 14.21 3.13
C GLY A 143 16.85 14.45 2.05
N TRP A 144 15.74 13.72 2.07
CA TRP A 144 14.65 13.90 1.11
C TRP A 144 13.64 14.99 1.54
N ASP A 145 13.04 15.64 0.54
CA ASP A 145 11.88 16.52 0.71
C ASP A 145 10.59 15.69 0.72
N CYS A 146 10.08 15.40 1.91
CA CYS A 146 8.99 14.45 2.11
C CYS A 146 7.64 15.14 2.27
N THR A 147 6.63 14.65 1.53
CA THR A 147 5.21 14.96 1.74
C THR A 147 4.43 13.70 2.05
N ALA A 148 3.75 13.69 3.19
CA ALA A 148 2.79 12.68 3.58
C ALA A 148 1.40 13.04 3.05
N LEU A 149 0.66 12.08 2.52
CA LEU A 149 -0.73 12.23 2.15
C LEU A 149 -1.55 11.12 2.81
N ASP A 150 -2.60 11.52 3.51
CA ASP A 150 -3.55 10.58 4.11
C ASP A 150 -4.95 11.18 4.09
N VAL A 151 -5.98 10.34 4.09
CA VAL A 151 -7.38 10.79 4.14
C VAL A 151 -7.84 11.03 5.58
N ASP A 152 -7.20 10.40 6.56
CA ASP A 152 -7.51 10.57 7.97
C ASP A 152 -6.75 11.79 8.55
N PRO A 153 -7.45 12.80 9.08
CA PRO A 153 -6.81 13.99 9.65
C PRO A 153 -5.88 13.66 10.83
N ARG A 154 -6.11 12.57 11.58
CA ARG A 154 -5.22 12.15 12.68
C ARG A 154 -3.89 11.64 12.16
N GLN A 155 -3.86 10.97 11.01
CA GLN A 155 -2.61 10.51 10.38
C GLN A 155 -1.81 11.70 9.85
N ALA A 156 -2.48 12.67 9.20
CA ALA A 156 -1.84 13.90 8.77
C ALA A 156 -1.28 14.71 9.96
N GLU A 157 -2.04 14.85 11.04
CA GLU A 157 -1.56 15.49 12.27
C GLU A 157 -0.37 14.75 12.90
N HIS A 158 -0.44 13.42 12.96
CA HIS A 158 0.64 12.58 13.47
C HIS A 158 1.93 12.74 12.64
N ALA A 159 1.80 12.75 11.32
CA ALA A 159 2.93 12.98 10.42
C ALA A 159 3.62 14.32 10.70
N GLU A 160 2.87 15.40 10.91
CA GLU A 160 3.44 16.72 11.23
C GLU A 160 4.03 16.81 12.64
N ARG A 161 3.27 16.38 13.65
CA ARG A 161 3.61 16.60 15.07
C ARG A 161 4.59 15.58 15.64
N VAL A 162 4.56 14.34 15.16
CA VAL A 162 5.35 13.23 15.70
C VAL A 162 6.45 12.83 14.72
N ALA A 163 6.11 12.53 13.47
CA ALA A 163 7.12 12.13 12.47
C ALA A 163 7.93 13.33 11.94
N GLY A 164 7.43 14.56 12.09
CA GLY A 164 8.08 15.77 11.64
C GLY A 164 8.10 15.93 10.11
N VAL A 165 7.12 15.39 9.41
CA VAL A 165 6.99 15.41 7.94
C VAL A 165 5.82 16.31 7.55
N ARG A 166 5.96 17.11 6.49
CA ARG A 166 4.84 17.89 5.94
C ARG A 166 3.72 16.93 5.54
N ALA A 167 2.49 17.21 5.94
CA ALA A 167 1.35 16.37 5.58
C ALA A 167 0.25 17.15 4.86
N LEU A 168 -0.55 16.41 4.10
CA LEU A 168 -1.81 16.85 3.52
C LEU A 168 -2.89 15.85 3.90
N CYS A 169 -3.98 16.34 4.49
CA CYS A 169 -5.20 15.57 4.71
C CYS A 169 -6.11 15.71 3.48
N ALA A 170 -6.02 14.78 2.53
CA ALA A 170 -6.84 14.81 1.32
C ALA A 170 -6.88 13.46 0.61
N ASP A 171 -7.89 13.25 -0.22
CA ASP A 171 -7.98 12.13 -1.14
C ASP A 171 -7.07 12.34 -2.36
N PHE A 172 -6.24 11.34 -2.67
CA PHE A 172 -5.23 11.40 -3.73
C PHE A 172 -5.81 11.60 -5.13
N LEU A 173 -6.98 11.04 -5.42
CA LEU A 173 -7.61 11.09 -6.74
C LEU A 173 -8.27 12.44 -7.03
N THR A 174 -8.67 13.15 -5.97
CA THR A 174 -9.49 14.37 -6.09
C THR A 174 -8.77 15.67 -5.72
N THR A 175 -7.67 15.61 -4.98
CA THR A 175 -6.95 16.81 -4.53
C THR A 175 -6.19 17.53 -5.65
N ASP A 176 -6.25 18.86 -5.65
CA ASP A 176 -5.48 19.75 -6.51
C ASP A 176 -4.23 20.34 -5.83
N GLN A 177 -4.07 20.09 -4.52
CA GLN A 177 -3.01 20.69 -3.69
C GLN A 177 -1.62 20.05 -3.89
N LEU A 178 -1.55 18.92 -4.60
CA LEU A 178 -0.32 18.17 -4.81
C LEU A 178 0.53 18.73 -5.95
N GLY A 179 1.83 18.87 -5.68
CA GLY A 179 2.83 19.20 -6.69
C GLY A 179 3.23 18.00 -7.55
N ARG A 180 4.44 18.08 -8.11
CA ARG A 180 5.10 16.95 -8.77
C ARG A 180 6.25 16.44 -7.92
N TYR A 181 6.53 15.14 -7.98
CA TYR A 181 7.53 14.48 -7.13
C TYR A 181 8.52 13.65 -7.95
N ASP A 182 9.73 13.45 -7.43
CA ASP A 182 10.72 12.56 -8.05
C ASP A 182 10.41 11.10 -7.75
N LEU A 183 9.81 10.85 -6.60
CA LEU A 183 9.33 9.55 -6.16
C LEU A 183 7.88 9.69 -5.66
N ILE A 184 7.01 8.78 -6.09
CA ILE A 184 5.69 8.58 -5.47
C ILE A 184 5.66 7.17 -4.92
N THR A 185 5.27 7.00 -3.66
CA THR A 185 5.22 5.69 -2.99
C THR A 185 3.78 5.33 -2.65
N PHE A 186 3.45 4.05 -2.91
CA PHE A 186 2.24 3.38 -2.47
C PHE A 186 2.69 2.23 -1.57
N ASN A 187 2.94 2.55 -0.30
CA ASN A 187 3.48 1.59 0.66
C ASN A 187 2.35 0.92 1.44
N LYS A 188 1.96 -0.29 1.03
CA LYS A 188 0.89 -1.07 1.64
C LYS A 188 -0.46 -0.34 1.66
N VAL A 189 -0.83 0.25 0.53
CA VAL A 189 -2.09 1.00 0.34
C VAL A 189 -2.95 0.46 -0.79
N LEU A 190 -2.36 -0.07 -1.87
CA LEU A 190 -3.14 -0.51 -3.04
C LEU A 190 -3.95 -1.78 -2.77
N GLU A 191 -3.59 -2.55 -1.75
CA GLU A 191 -4.35 -3.69 -1.23
C GLU A 191 -5.69 -3.30 -0.60
N HIS A 192 -5.81 -2.04 -0.19
CA HIS A 192 -6.92 -1.54 0.62
C HIS A 192 -7.96 -0.79 -0.21
N VAL A 193 -7.61 -0.33 -1.43
CA VAL A 193 -8.48 0.54 -2.24
C VAL A 193 -9.37 -0.24 -3.20
N ASN A 194 -10.50 0.36 -3.58
CA ASN A 194 -11.47 -0.26 -4.49
C ASN A 194 -10.97 -0.38 -5.93
N ASP A 195 -10.26 0.65 -6.41
CA ASP A 195 -9.75 0.71 -7.76
C ASP A 195 -8.25 1.06 -7.73
N PRO A 196 -7.38 0.06 -7.50
CA PRO A 196 -5.94 0.27 -7.47
C PRO A 196 -5.38 0.69 -8.83
N VAL A 197 -6.06 0.36 -9.94
CA VAL A 197 -5.62 0.75 -11.30
C VAL A 197 -5.75 2.26 -11.47
N SER A 198 -6.92 2.82 -11.16
CA SER A 198 -7.14 4.26 -11.25
C SER A 198 -6.24 5.04 -10.27
N MET A 199 -6.08 4.53 -9.05
CA MET A 199 -5.17 5.12 -8.06
C MET A 199 -3.73 5.15 -8.56
N LEU A 200 -3.20 4.03 -9.07
CA LEU A 200 -1.85 3.98 -9.60
C LEU A 200 -1.69 4.87 -10.84
N ALA A 201 -2.64 4.84 -11.77
CA ALA A 201 -2.62 5.65 -12.99
C ALA A 201 -2.55 7.16 -12.69
N HIS A 202 -3.22 7.62 -11.62
CA HIS A 202 -3.19 9.03 -11.21
C HIS A 202 -1.78 9.53 -10.87
N ALA A 203 -0.87 8.64 -10.44
CA ALA A 203 0.51 9.02 -10.10
C ALA A 203 1.29 9.58 -11.30
N ALA A 204 0.99 9.16 -12.53
CA ALA A 204 1.72 9.60 -13.72
C ALA A 204 1.67 11.13 -13.90
N GLY A 205 0.51 11.72 -13.63
CA GLY A 205 0.30 13.18 -13.70
C GLY A 205 1.04 13.97 -12.63
N ARG A 206 1.52 13.30 -11.57
CA ARG A 206 2.21 13.89 -10.41
C ARG A 206 3.70 13.57 -10.37
N LEU A 207 4.25 12.88 -11.37
CA LEU A 207 5.69 12.69 -11.46
C LEU A 207 6.38 13.90 -12.11
N ARG A 208 7.59 14.19 -11.64
CA ARG A 208 8.57 14.99 -12.39
C ARG A 208 9.14 14.17 -13.54
N ALA A 209 9.74 14.86 -14.51
CA ALA A 209 10.46 14.19 -15.59
C ALA A 209 11.58 13.31 -15.02
N GLY A 210 11.60 12.04 -15.41
CA GLY A 210 12.54 11.05 -14.88
C GLY A 210 12.21 10.52 -13.49
N GLY A 211 11.07 10.91 -12.89
CA GLY A 211 10.61 10.33 -11.62
C GLY A 211 10.13 8.88 -11.78
N LEU A 212 9.96 8.22 -10.64
CA LEU A 212 9.53 6.82 -10.57
C LEU A 212 8.48 6.60 -9.48
N VAL A 213 7.74 5.50 -9.59
CA VAL A 213 6.78 5.06 -8.58
C VAL A 213 7.32 3.83 -7.88
N TYR A 214 7.17 3.77 -6.57
CA TYR A 214 7.38 2.59 -5.76
C TYR A 214 6.04 2.04 -5.28
N VAL A 215 5.82 0.75 -5.45
CA VAL A 215 4.64 0.03 -4.97
C VAL A 215 5.10 -1.10 -4.06
N GLU A 216 4.48 -1.21 -2.89
CA GLU A 216 4.65 -2.35 -2.00
C GLU A 216 3.28 -2.91 -1.62
N VAL A 217 3.09 -4.22 -1.84
CA VAL A 217 1.80 -4.93 -1.61
C VAL A 217 2.06 -6.31 -1.01
N PRO A 218 1.06 -6.97 -0.38
CA PRO A 218 1.21 -8.34 0.11
C PRO A 218 1.34 -9.35 -1.03
N ASP A 219 2.17 -10.37 -0.81
CA ASP A 219 2.37 -11.49 -1.75
C ASP A 219 1.51 -12.70 -1.35
N GLY A 220 0.33 -12.78 -1.96
CA GLY A 220 -0.63 -13.85 -1.71
C GLY A 220 -0.15 -15.22 -2.17
N GLU A 221 0.74 -15.31 -3.17
CA GLU A 221 1.24 -16.62 -3.62
C GLU A 221 2.16 -17.25 -2.59
N ALA A 222 3.08 -16.45 -2.03
CA ALA A 222 3.98 -16.90 -0.99
C ALA A 222 3.22 -17.15 0.33
N ALA A 223 2.29 -16.24 0.71
CA ALA A 223 1.48 -16.40 1.91
C ALA A 223 0.58 -17.64 1.84
N MET A 224 -0.04 -17.94 0.69
CA MET A 224 -0.90 -19.12 0.53
C MET A 224 -0.16 -20.43 0.85
N ALA A 225 1.16 -20.49 0.63
CA ALA A 225 1.97 -21.66 0.97
C ALA A 225 2.12 -21.88 2.49
N GLU A 226 2.00 -20.83 3.30
CA GLU A 226 1.97 -20.92 4.78
C GLU A 226 0.54 -21.03 5.35
N GLY A 227 -0.49 -20.75 4.55
CA GLY A 227 -1.89 -21.06 4.86
C GLY A 227 -2.78 -19.86 5.18
N ARG A 228 -4.05 -20.15 5.51
CA ARG A 228 -5.13 -19.15 5.66
C ARG A 228 -4.98 -18.20 6.86
N GLU A 229 -4.16 -18.54 7.85
CA GLU A 229 -3.95 -17.71 9.04
C GLU A 229 -2.91 -16.61 8.85
N ARG A 230 -2.36 -16.52 7.63
CA ARG A 230 -1.37 -15.53 7.25
C ARG A 230 -1.95 -14.11 7.23
N GLU A 231 -1.16 -13.15 7.70
CA GLU A 231 -1.60 -11.77 7.87
C GLU A 231 -1.99 -11.08 6.55
N GLU A 232 -1.46 -11.57 5.43
CA GLU A 232 -1.79 -11.14 4.08
C GLU A 232 -3.28 -11.36 3.75
N PHE A 233 -3.94 -12.32 4.41
CA PHE A 233 -5.35 -12.64 4.22
C PHE A 233 -6.24 -12.17 5.37
N LEU A 234 -5.78 -11.23 6.21
CA LEU A 234 -6.62 -10.60 7.23
C LEU A 234 -7.60 -9.62 6.61
N LEU A 235 -8.66 -9.37 7.36
CA LEU A 235 -9.70 -8.44 7.00
C LEU A 235 -9.15 -7.06 6.64
N GLY A 236 -9.61 -6.54 5.50
CA GLY A 236 -9.31 -5.19 5.00
C GLY A 236 -8.34 -5.18 3.83
N HIS A 237 -7.69 -6.31 3.53
CA HIS A 237 -6.98 -6.51 2.26
C HIS A 237 -7.96 -6.93 1.16
N ARG A 238 -8.63 -5.95 0.55
CA ARG A 238 -9.50 -6.16 -0.62
C ARG A 238 -8.77 -6.88 -1.76
N HIS A 239 -7.48 -6.58 -1.91
CA HIS A 239 -6.60 -7.19 -2.90
C HIS A 239 -5.37 -7.82 -2.24
N VAL A 240 -5.10 -9.09 -2.52
CA VAL A 240 -3.80 -9.72 -2.20
C VAL A 240 -3.15 -10.16 -3.50
N PHE A 241 -1.96 -9.64 -3.78
CA PHE A 241 -1.38 -9.71 -5.11
C PHE A 241 -0.51 -10.96 -5.28
N SER A 242 -0.53 -11.50 -6.50
CA SER A 242 0.56 -12.31 -7.05
C SER A 242 1.52 -11.45 -7.86
N ALA A 243 2.70 -11.98 -8.19
CA ALA A 243 3.63 -11.33 -9.10
C ALA A 243 2.97 -11.00 -10.45
N ALA A 244 2.22 -11.95 -11.03
CA ALA A 244 1.54 -11.74 -12.30
C ALA A 244 0.43 -10.68 -12.21
N SER A 245 -0.36 -10.65 -11.13
CA SER A 245 -1.42 -9.66 -10.95
C SER A 245 -0.88 -8.25 -10.70
N LEU A 246 0.29 -8.13 -10.04
CA LEU A 246 0.97 -6.85 -9.89
C LEU A 246 1.47 -6.33 -11.24
N CYS A 247 2.05 -7.18 -12.09
CA CYS A 247 2.41 -6.78 -13.46
C CYS A 247 1.17 -6.32 -14.26
N LEU A 248 0.03 -7.00 -14.13
CA LEU A 248 -1.22 -6.60 -14.79
C LEU A 248 -1.73 -5.24 -14.29
N LEU A 249 -1.66 -4.99 -12.98
CA LEU A 249 -1.98 -3.69 -12.39
C LEU A 249 -1.10 -2.59 -12.99
N VAL A 250 0.21 -2.82 -13.05
CA VAL A 250 1.20 -1.87 -13.58
C VAL A 250 0.91 -1.51 -15.04
N GLU A 251 0.73 -2.51 -15.91
CA GLU A 251 0.45 -2.30 -17.33
C GLU A 251 -0.88 -1.56 -17.53
N ARG A 252 -1.94 -1.94 -16.80
CA ARG A 252 -3.25 -1.27 -16.89
C ARG A 252 -3.21 0.17 -16.42
N ALA A 253 -2.38 0.46 -15.42
CA ALA A 253 -2.14 1.81 -14.93
C ALA A 253 -1.24 2.66 -15.87
N GLN A 254 -0.88 2.14 -17.05
CA GLN A 254 -0.01 2.81 -18.04
C GLN A 254 1.40 3.10 -17.49
N PHE A 255 1.90 2.17 -16.68
CA PHE A 255 3.28 2.15 -16.23
C PHE A 255 4.03 0.96 -16.83
N ARG A 256 5.36 1.06 -16.84
CA ARG A 256 6.26 -0.03 -17.13
C ARG A 256 7.00 -0.43 -15.86
N LEU A 257 7.00 -1.73 -15.57
CA LEU A 257 7.79 -2.32 -14.50
C LEU A 257 9.29 -2.26 -14.84
N THR A 258 10.10 -1.70 -13.96
CA THR A 258 11.57 -1.70 -14.10
C THR A 258 12.22 -2.74 -13.20
N GLU A 259 11.67 -2.95 -12.02
CA GLU A 259 12.18 -3.93 -11.06
C GLU A 259 11.02 -4.51 -10.24
N LEU A 260 11.02 -5.83 -10.04
CA LEU A 260 10.08 -6.56 -9.18
C LEU A 260 10.87 -7.43 -8.22
N GLN A 261 10.58 -7.31 -6.94
CA GLN A 261 11.23 -8.08 -5.88
C GLN A 261 10.17 -8.80 -5.06
N ARG A 262 10.50 -10.02 -4.65
CA ARG A 262 9.73 -10.84 -3.72
C ARG A 262 10.58 -11.10 -2.51
N LEU A 263 10.06 -10.82 -1.31
CA LEU A 263 10.78 -11.01 -0.07
C LEU A 263 9.84 -11.36 1.09
N ARG A 264 10.44 -11.88 2.15
CA ARG A 264 9.82 -11.94 3.47
C ARG A 264 10.43 -10.85 4.34
N GLU A 265 9.60 -9.94 4.82
CA GLU A 265 10.01 -8.85 5.70
C GLU A 265 10.44 -9.37 7.08
N PRO A 266 11.22 -8.59 7.86
CA PRO A 266 11.53 -8.93 9.25
C PRO A 266 10.29 -9.17 10.13
N SER A 267 9.18 -8.49 9.85
CA SER A 267 7.86 -8.74 10.47
C SER A 267 7.20 -10.07 10.09
N SER A 268 7.85 -10.88 9.26
CA SER A 268 7.37 -12.12 8.67
C SER A 268 6.43 -11.98 7.46
N LYS A 269 6.02 -10.76 7.10
CA LYS A 269 5.15 -10.45 5.96
C LYS A 269 5.78 -10.88 4.64
N PHE A 270 5.02 -11.57 3.80
CA PHE A 270 5.37 -11.78 2.41
C PHE A 270 4.97 -10.57 1.57
N THR A 271 5.93 -10.04 0.82
CA THR A 271 5.81 -8.75 0.17
C THR A 271 6.31 -8.80 -1.26
N LEU A 272 5.58 -8.14 -2.15
CA LEU A 272 6.04 -7.75 -3.47
C LEU A 272 6.40 -6.26 -3.46
N ARG A 273 7.59 -5.93 -3.96
CA ARG A 273 8.03 -4.55 -4.20
C ARG A 273 8.21 -4.35 -5.69
N ALA A 274 7.67 -3.26 -6.22
CA ALA A 274 7.79 -2.91 -7.62
C ALA A 274 8.22 -1.46 -7.79
N PHE A 275 9.14 -1.25 -8.73
CA PHE A 275 9.55 0.09 -9.17
C PHE A 275 9.10 0.29 -10.61
N LEU A 276 8.48 1.44 -10.86
CA LEU A 276 7.74 1.71 -12.08
C LEU A 276 8.15 3.05 -12.67
N VAL A 277 8.08 3.14 -14.00
CA VAL A 277 8.19 4.40 -14.73
C VAL A 277 7.00 4.55 -15.66
N PRO A 278 6.56 5.78 -16.00
CA PRO A 278 5.48 5.98 -16.96
C PRO A 278 5.76 5.22 -18.26
N ALA A 279 4.76 4.54 -18.80
CA ALA A 279 4.86 3.98 -20.14
C ALA A 279 5.02 5.13 -21.15
N ALA A 280 5.80 4.90 -22.21
CA ALA A 280 5.81 5.84 -23.33
C ALA A 280 4.39 5.94 -23.91
N PRO A 281 3.96 7.11 -24.42
CA PRO A 281 2.71 7.20 -25.15
C PRO A 281 2.68 6.12 -26.24
N ALA A 282 1.58 5.39 -26.35
CA ALA A 282 1.38 4.47 -27.48
C ALA A 282 1.54 5.26 -28.79
N ALA A 283 2.46 4.81 -29.64
CA ALA A 283 2.76 5.43 -30.93
C ALA A 283 1.59 5.30 -31.92
#